data_AF-A0A945CVV7-F1
#
_entry.id   AF-A0A945CVV7-F1
#
_cell.length_a   1.000
_cell.length_b   1.000
_cell.length_c   1.000
_cell.angle_alpha   90.00
_cell.angle_beta   90.00
_cell.angle_gamma   90.00
#
_symmetry.space_group_name_H-M   'P 1'
#
loop_
_entity.id
_entity.type
_entity.pdbx_description
1 polymer ?
#
loop_
_entity_poly.entity_id
_entity_poly.type
_entity_poly.pdbx_seq_one_letter_code
_entity_poly.pdbx_strand_id
1 'polypeptide(L)'
;YATIEAPEDDPADPKNKGFYRSTDRGRTWSDWEMTDIPNPGTKIRLFRLTDGRILLLHNPNATPGLRNPLSLWISDDDMRTWSYKRIVTDFPGQLSYPDGFVDADEKWIHYAFDYNRHDLIAVSSYIPD
;
A
#
# COMPACT_ATOMS: atom_id res chain seq x y z
N TYR A 1 4.67 -9.43 -11.02
CA TYR A 1 4.97 -8.98 -9.65
C TYR A 1 5.39 -7.52 -9.74
N ALA A 2 4.87 -6.65 -8.89
CA ALA A 2 5.24 -5.24 -8.83
C ALA A 2 5.76 -4.96 -7.42
N THR A 3 6.90 -4.28 -7.33
CA THR A 3 7.45 -3.78 -6.07
C THR A 3 7.48 -2.27 -6.17
N ILE A 4 6.97 -1.60 -5.14
CA ILE A 4 7.09 -0.14 -4.97
C ILE A 4 8.22 0.05 -3.96
N GLU A 5 9.40 0.40 -4.45
CA GLU A 5 10.53 0.80 -3.61
C GLU A 5 10.91 2.22 -3.99
N ALA A 6 11.02 3.10 -3.00
CA ALA A 6 11.64 4.40 -3.23
C ALA A 6 13.15 4.17 -3.42
N PRO A 7 13.79 4.74 -4.46
CA PRO A 7 15.23 4.89 -4.49
C PRO A 7 15.70 5.55 -3.19
N GLU A 8 16.83 5.10 -2.65
CA GLU A 8 17.32 5.45 -1.30
C GLU A 8 17.62 6.96 -1.09
N ASP A 9 17.58 7.80 -2.14
CA ASP A 9 18.05 9.18 -2.11
C ASP A 9 16.91 10.22 -2.03
N ASP A 10 16.51 10.58 -0.81
CA ASP A 10 15.52 11.62 -0.45
C ASP A 10 14.03 11.24 -0.60
N PRO A 11 13.35 10.85 0.50
CA PRO A 11 11.90 10.55 0.48
C PRO A 11 11.02 11.77 0.17
N ALA A 12 11.57 12.99 0.15
CA ALA A 12 10.87 14.20 -0.27
C ALA A 12 10.89 14.44 -1.78
N ASP A 13 11.78 13.80 -2.56
CA ASP A 13 11.80 13.95 -4.01
C ASP A 13 10.60 13.20 -4.63
N PRO A 14 9.69 13.91 -5.35
CA PRO A 14 8.57 13.27 -6.05
C PRO A 14 9.02 12.17 -7.04
N LYS A 15 10.24 12.25 -7.56
CA LYS A 15 10.80 11.25 -8.51
C LYS A 15 11.08 9.90 -7.86
N ASN A 16 11.10 9.84 -6.53
CA ASN A 16 11.34 8.61 -5.77
C ASN A 16 10.06 7.85 -5.42
N LYS A 17 8.93 8.22 -6.02
CA LYS A 17 7.66 7.50 -5.88
C LYS A 17 7.33 6.82 -7.20
N GLY A 18 7.43 5.50 -7.20
CA GLY A 18 7.28 4.71 -8.42
C GLY A 18 7.42 3.22 -8.16
N PHE A 19 7.43 2.46 -9.25
CA PHE A 19 7.49 1.01 -9.18
C PHE A 19 8.28 0.43 -10.34
N TYR A 20 8.73 -0.80 -10.13
CA TYR A 20 9.21 -1.67 -11.18
C TYR A 20 8.22 -2.81 -11.40
N ARG A 21 8.14 -3.29 -12.64
CA ARG A 21 7.25 -4.38 -13.03
C ARG A 21 8.07 -5.54 -13.60
N SER A 22 7.72 -6.75 -13.16
CA SER A 22 8.24 -7.97 -13.77
C SER A 22 7.11 -8.81 -14.37
N THR A 23 7.34 -9.26 -15.61
CA THR A 23 6.47 -10.16 -16.38
C THR A 23 6.98 -11.60 -16.43
N ASP A 24 8.16 -11.88 -15.88
CA ASP A 24 8.85 -13.17 -16.00
C ASP A 24 9.17 -13.83 -14.65
N ARG A 25 8.34 -13.52 -13.64
CA ARG A 25 8.43 -13.99 -12.24
C ARG A 25 9.65 -13.46 -11.49
N GLY A 26 10.01 -12.20 -11.73
CA GLY A 26 11.06 -11.49 -11.01
C GLY A 26 12.47 -11.76 -11.52
N ARG A 27 12.63 -12.33 -12.72
CA ARG A 27 13.95 -12.56 -13.33
C ARG A 27 14.49 -11.29 -13.97
N THR A 28 13.61 -10.53 -14.63
CA THR A 28 13.88 -9.20 -15.16
C THR A 28 12.82 -8.22 -14.70
N TRP A 29 13.19 -6.95 -14.70
CA TRP A 29 12.37 -5.83 -14.25
C TRP A 29 12.36 -4.75 -15.33
N SER A 30 11.26 -4.02 -15.42
CA SER A 30 11.12 -2.83 -16.26
C SER A 30 12.08 -1.72 -15.82
N ASP A 31 12.13 -0.66 -16.61
CA ASP A 31 12.62 0.63 -16.10
C ASP A 31 11.68 1.18 -15.02
N TRP A 32 12.16 2.19 -14.29
CA TRP A 32 11.42 2.89 -13.24
C TRP A 32 10.19 3.60 -13.81
N GLU A 33 9.02 3.33 -13.23
CA GLU A 33 7.77 4.00 -13.59
C GLU A 33 7.31 4.91 -12.43
N MET A 34 7.17 6.21 -12.68
CA MET A 34 6.64 7.14 -11.69
C MET A 34 5.16 6.84 -11.37
N THR A 35 4.77 7.03 -10.12
CA THR A 35 3.37 6.92 -9.67
C THR A 35 2.90 8.19 -8.98
N ASP A 36 1.59 8.43 -9.02
CA ASP A 36 0.90 9.50 -8.31
C ASP A 36 0.44 9.08 -6.90
N ILE A 37 0.67 7.81 -6.50
CA ILE A 37 0.29 7.30 -5.19
C ILE A 37 1.09 8.03 -4.10
N PRO A 38 0.42 8.78 -3.20
CA PRO A 38 1.10 9.49 -2.12
C PRO A 38 1.63 8.51 -1.08
N ASN A 39 2.84 8.77 -0.59
CA ASN A 39 3.47 7.97 0.47
C ASN A 39 4.38 8.87 1.33
N PRO A 40 4.32 8.78 2.68
CA PRO A 40 5.10 9.58 3.62
C PRO A 40 6.45 8.95 4.00
N GLY A 41 6.94 7.97 3.23
CA GLY A 41 8.14 7.20 3.55
C GLY A 41 7.85 5.99 4.43
N THR A 42 6.79 5.23 4.10
CA THR A 42 6.36 4.01 4.80
C THR A 42 6.18 2.85 3.84
N LYS A 43 6.37 1.63 4.36
CA LYS A 43 6.01 0.39 3.65
C LYS A 43 4.54 0.42 3.22
N ILE A 44 4.26 -0.21 2.08
CA ILE A 44 2.92 -0.51 1.59
C ILE A 44 2.70 -2.02 1.55
N ARG A 45 1.45 -2.44 1.37
CA ARG A 45 1.14 -3.82 0.96
C ARG A 45 0.15 -3.88 -0.19
N LEU A 46 0.46 -4.76 -1.14
CA LEU A 46 -0.38 -5.08 -2.28
C LEU A 46 -0.88 -6.51 -2.16
N PHE A 47 -2.17 -6.72 -2.40
CA PHE A 47 -2.80 -8.04 -2.52
C PHE A 47 -3.51 -8.11 -3.87
N ARG A 48 -3.41 -9.24 -4.55
CA ARG A 48 -4.19 -9.49 -5.77
C ARG A 48 -5.26 -10.52 -5.45
N LEU A 49 -6.52 -10.15 -5.68
CA LEU A 49 -7.66 -11.03 -5.51
C LEU A 49 -7.81 -11.98 -6.71
N THR A 50 -8.59 -13.04 -6.53
CA THR A 50 -8.88 -14.03 -7.57
C THR A 50 -9.65 -13.45 -8.76
N ASP A 51 -10.46 -12.43 -8.52
CA ASP A 51 -11.19 -11.69 -9.57
C ASP A 51 -10.31 -10.69 -10.36
N GLY A 52 -9.04 -10.55 -9.96
CA GLY A 52 -8.06 -9.69 -10.61
C GLY A 52 -7.89 -8.31 -9.97
N ARG A 53 -8.76 -7.91 -9.04
CA ARG A 53 -8.63 -6.65 -8.30
C ARG A 53 -7.34 -6.61 -7.48
N ILE A 54 -6.83 -5.41 -7.27
CA ILE A 54 -5.62 -5.17 -6.48
C ILE A 54 -5.96 -4.27 -5.30
N LEU A 55 -5.69 -4.76 -4.09
CA LEU A 55 -5.82 -4.02 -2.85
C LEU A 55 -4.47 -3.40 -2.50
N LEU A 56 -4.48 -2.12 -2.14
CA LEU A 56 -3.33 -1.39 -1.64
C LEU A 56 -3.62 -0.88 -0.22
N LEU A 57 -2.92 -1.45 0.76
CA LEU A 57 -2.93 -1.01 2.14
C LEU A 57 -1.71 -0.10 2.38
N HIS A 58 -1.93 1.19 2.61
CA HIS A 58 -0.84 2.16 2.80
C HIS A 58 -1.30 3.45 3.51
N ASN A 59 -0.35 4.36 3.77
CA ASN A 59 -0.61 5.71 4.26
C ASN A 59 -0.63 6.71 3.09
N PRO A 60 -1.80 7.18 2.61
CA PRO A 60 -1.89 8.04 1.42
C PRO A 60 -1.57 9.51 1.74
N ASN A 61 -0.38 9.77 2.28
CA ASN A 61 0.04 11.11 2.68
C ASN A 61 1.27 11.55 1.90
N ALA A 62 1.25 12.74 1.32
CA ALA A 62 2.38 13.27 0.56
C ALA A 62 3.49 13.85 1.45
N THR A 63 3.17 14.22 2.69
CA THR A 63 4.10 14.85 3.64
C THR A 63 5.01 13.78 4.26
N PRO A 64 6.33 13.85 4.06
CA PRO A 64 7.27 12.89 4.67
C PRO A 64 7.12 12.83 6.20
N GLY A 65 7.08 11.62 6.75
CA GLY A 65 6.93 11.38 8.19
C GLY A 65 5.50 11.52 8.74
N LEU A 66 4.53 11.98 7.94
CA LEU A 66 3.12 12.02 8.36
C LEU A 66 2.42 10.70 8.03
N ARG A 67 2.66 9.68 8.86
CA ARG A 67 2.24 8.29 8.64
C ARG A 67 0.79 8.02 9.09
N ASN A 68 -0.11 8.92 8.71
CA ASN A 68 -1.52 8.91 9.09
C ASN A 68 -2.33 9.61 7.97
N PRO A 69 -3.50 9.10 7.55
CA PRO A 69 -4.20 7.88 7.98
C PRO A 69 -3.62 6.58 7.40
N LEU A 70 -4.15 5.43 7.82
CA LEU A 70 -4.00 4.15 7.12
C LEU A 70 -5.24 3.92 6.26
N SER A 71 -5.04 3.56 4.99
CA SER A 71 -6.12 3.42 4.01
C SER A 71 -6.00 2.14 3.19
N LEU A 72 -7.16 1.64 2.76
CA LEU A 72 -7.31 0.56 1.78
C LEU A 72 -7.84 1.16 0.48
N TRP A 73 -7.05 1.05 -0.58
CA TRP A 73 -7.45 1.43 -1.94
C TRP A 73 -7.61 0.18 -2.81
N ILE A 74 -8.53 0.21 -3.78
CA ILE A 74 -8.75 -0.92 -4.70
C ILE A 74 -8.68 -0.42 -6.14
N SER A 75 -8.01 -1.20 -6.98
CA SER A 75 -7.88 -0.99 -8.41
C SER A 75 -8.44 -2.20 -9.16
N ASP A 76 -9.23 -1.92 -10.20
CA ASP A 76 -9.80 -2.91 -11.13
C ASP A 76 -9.01 -3.01 -12.45
N ASP A 77 -8.00 -2.16 -12.63
CA ASP A 77 -7.31 -1.93 -13.92
C ASP A 77 -5.77 -1.99 -13.80
N ASP A 78 -5.29 -2.86 -12.91
CA ASP A 78 -3.87 -3.15 -12.69
C ASP A 78 -3.05 -1.93 -12.20
N MET A 79 -3.60 -1.24 -11.19
CA MET A 79 -3.05 -0.06 -10.50
C MET A 79 -2.96 1.21 -11.36
N ARG A 80 -3.68 1.27 -12.49
CA ARG A 80 -3.75 2.49 -13.32
C ARG A 80 -4.66 3.52 -12.69
N THR A 81 -5.78 3.08 -12.13
CA THR A 81 -6.72 3.92 -11.37
C THR A 81 -7.15 3.20 -10.10
N TRP A 82 -7.68 3.97 -9.16
CA TRP A 82 -8.13 3.49 -7.85
C TRP A 82 -9.62 3.83 -7.69
N SER A 83 -10.48 2.88 -8.05
CA SER A 83 -11.95 3.03 -8.07
C SER A 83 -12.55 3.14 -6.67
N TYR A 84 -11.87 2.57 -5.67
CA TYR A 84 -12.25 2.64 -4.26
C TYR A 84 -11.10 3.14 -3.40
N LYS A 85 -11.41 4.05 -2.47
CA LYS A 85 -10.46 4.57 -1.47
C LYS A 85 -11.19 4.73 -0.14
N ARG A 86 -10.73 4.02 0.89
CA ARG A 86 -11.29 4.12 2.24
C ARG A 86 -10.19 4.27 3.28
N ILE A 87 -10.38 5.22 4.18
CA ILE A 87 -9.63 5.29 5.42
C ILE A 87 -10.11 4.16 6.33
N VAL A 88 -9.20 3.28 6.71
CA VAL A 88 -9.48 2.16 7.62
C VAL A 88 -9.09 2.50 9.06
N THR A 89 -8.20 3.49 9.26
CA THR A 89 -7.80 3.98 10.57
C THR A 89 -7.27 5.42 10.48
N ASP A 90 -7.70 6.30 11.39
CA ASP A 90 -7.36 7.74 11.43
C ASP A 90 -7.20 8.30 12.86
N PHE A 91 -6.96 7.42 13.86
CA PHE A 91 -6.71 7.95 15.20
C PHE A 91 -5.31 8.59 15.27
N PRO A 92 -5.09 9.59 16.15
CA PRO A 92 -3.81 10.29 16.24
C PRO A 92 -2.60 9.38 16.50
N GLY A 93 -1.50 9.68 15.81
CA GLY A 93 -0.20 9.03 15.99
C GLY A 93 0.39 8.50 14.69
N GLN A 94 1.47 7.74 14.81
CA GLN A 94 2.24 7.19 13.69
C GLN A 94 1.78 5.76 13.41
N LEU A 95 1.18 5.52 12.24
CA LEU A 95 0.67 4.22 11.79
C LEU A 95 1.63 3.69 10.72
N SER A 96 2.54 2.80 11.10
CA SER A 96 3.66 2.37 10.25
C SER A 96 3.60 0.89 9.88
N TYR A 97 4.28 0.55 8.79
CA TYR A 97 4.56 -0.83 8.39
C TYR A 97 3.34 -1.77 8.38
N PRO A 98 2.24 -1.42 7.68
CA PRO A 98 1.12 -2.32 7.56
C PRO A 98 1.55 -3.65 6.92
N ASP A 99 1.05 -4.76 7.47
CA ASP A 99 1.21 -6.09 6.91
C ASP A 99 0.02 -6.99 7.25
N GLY A 100 -0.28 -7.98 6.42
CA GLY A 100 -1.49 -8.78 6.57
C GLY A 100 -1.70 -9.84 5.50
N PHE A 101 -2.93 -10.36 5.45
CA PHE A 101 -3.41 -11.32 4.45
C PHE A 101 -4.91 -11.12 4.19
N VAL A 102 -5.36 -11.58 3.03
CA VAL A 102 -6.79 -11.66 2.67
C VAL A 102 -7.29 -13.07 3.01
N ASP A 103 -8.52 -13.18 3.52
CA ASP A 103 -9.12 -14.46 3.86
C ASP A 103 -9.52 -15.29 2.64
N ALA A 104 -9.88 -16.56 2.88
CA ALA A 104 -10.05 -17.54 1.82
C ALA A 104 -11.23 -17.25 0.87
N ASP A 105 -12.28 -16.58 1.34
CA ASP A 105 -13.41 -16.15 0.51
C ASP A 105 -13.30 -14.70 0.03
N GLU A 106 -12.14 -14.06 0.25
CA GLU A 106 -11.77 -12.71 -0.19
C GLU A 106 -12.74 -11.60 0.24
N LYS A 107 -13.39 -11.77 1.40
CA LYS A 107 -14.31 -10.78 1.98
C LYS A 107 -13.64 -9.90 3.01
N TRP A 108 -12.55 -10.37 3.62
CA TRP A 108 -11.85 -9.64 4.66
C TRP A 108 -10.37 -9.56 4.39
N ILE A 109 -9.81 -8.40 4.66
CA ILE A 109 -8.38 -8.22 4.86
C ILE A 109 -8.10 -8.16 6.37
N HIS A 110 -7.18 -9.00 6.83
CA HIS A 110 -6.65 -9.00 8.18
C HIS A 110 -5.25 -8.43 8.17
N TYR A 111 -4.99 -7.38 8.94
CA TYR A 111 -3.71 -6.71 8.93
C TYR A 111 -3.35 -6.19 10.31
N ALA A 112 -2.05 -6.00 10.51
CA ALA A 112 -1.50 -5.32 11.66
C ALA A 112 -0.55 -4.20 11.23
N PHE A 113 -0.35 -3.23 12.11
CA PHE A 113 0.57 -2.13 11.91
C PHE A 113 1.23 -1.74 13.23
N ASP A 114 2.43 -1.18 13.10
CA ASP A 114 3.16 -0.53 14.18
C ASP A 114 2.47 0.78 14.53
N TYR A 115 2.15 0.95 15.81
CA TYR A 115 1.67 2.20 16.38
C TYR A 115 2.73 2.85 17.26
N ASN A 116 3.16 4.06 16.88
CA ASN A 116 4.15 4.86 17.59
C ASN A 116 5.46 4.12 17.94
N ARG A 117 5.81 3.05 17.22
CA ARG A 117 6.95 2.16 17.48
C ARG A 117 6.93 1.47 18.85
N HIS A 118 5.76 1.34 19.44
CA HIS A 118 5.58 0.75 20.76
C HIS A 118 4.54 -0.37 20.76
N ASP A 119 3.44 -0.19 20.04
CA ASP A 119 2.34 -1.14 20.03
C ASP A 119 2.15 -1.78 18.67
N LEU A 120 1.60 -2.98 18.67
CA LEU A 120 1.08 -3.64 17.47
C LEU A 120 -0.44 -3.63 17.54
N ILE A 121 -1.08 -3.01 16.55
CA ILE A 121 -2.54 -3.01 16.44
C ILE A 121 -2.94 -3.92 15.28
N ALA A 122 -3.81 -4.89 15.55
CA ALA A 122 -4.37 -5.80 14.55
C ALA A 122 -5.84 -5.47 14.29
N VAL A 123 -6.22 -5.40 13.02
CA VAL A 123 -7.54 -4.99 12.54
C VAL A 123 -7.98 -5.91 11.41
N SER A 124 -9.29 -6.08 11.26
CA SER A 124 -9.89 -6.70 10.08
C SER A 124 -10.82 -5.69 9.41
N SER A 125 -10.83 -5.64 8.09
CA SER A 125 -11.70 -4.74 7.34
C SER A 125 -12.37 -5.47 6.19
N TYR A 126 -13.66 -5.19 5.99
CA TYR A 126 -14.41 -5.73 4.86
C TYR A 126 -13.85 -5.20 3.54
N ILE A 127 -13.71 -6.08 2.57
CA ILE A 127 -13.38 -5.74 1.19
C ILE A 127 -14.71 -5.55 0.46
N PRO A 128 -15.01 -4.34 -0.06
CA PRO A 128 -16.23 -4.12 -0.82
C PRO A 128 -16.29 -5.04 -2.05
N ASP A 129 -17.50 -5.39 -2.46
CA ASP A 129 -17.75 -6.17 -3.68
C ASP A 129 -17.30 -5.41 -4.93
#